data_AF-A0A9E1MEK6-F1
#
_entry.id   AF-A0A9E1MEK6-F1
#
_cell.length_a   1.000
_cell.length_b   1.000
_cell.length_c   1.000
_cell.angle_alpha   90.00
_cell.angle_beta   90.00
_cell.angle_gamma   90.00
#
_symmetry.space_group_name_H-M   'P 1'
#
loop_
_entity.id
_entity.type
_entity.pdbx_description
1 polymer ?
#
loop_
_entity_poly.entity_id
_entity_poly.type
_entity_poly.pdbx_seq_one_letter_code
_entity_poly.pdbx_strand_id
1 'polypeptide(L)'
;MVARYPYYLGGSSFVPSTKENAYSVERGTEIFQCSSGSTCPRAYETKEYIGIPYISDYGYAARENCEVSTLWQYGDNENCSRDGNWLLLSDALCFITPRSDLASSVFHIYTNGYIGRDLSTKAQCRVAPVLYLEEQVRIVSGDGTIQNPYIFEK
;
A
#
# COMPACT_ATOMS: atom_id res chain seq x y z
N MET A 1 11.67 18.18 -2.67
CA MET A 1 10.45 18.49 -3.41
C MET A 1 9.83 17.22 -4.00
N VAL A 2 8.51 17.20 -4.21
CA VAL A 2 7.74 16.01 -4.64
C VAL A 2 8.04 15.67 -6.10
N ALA A 3 8.36 14.42 -6.37
CA ALA A 3 8.67 13.91 -7.70
C ALA A 3 7.45 13.27 -8.36
N ARG A 4 7.42 13.29 -9.69
CA ARG A 4 6.50 12.47 -10.48
C ARG A 4 7.07 11.06 -10.60
N TYR A 5 6.43 10.09 -9.96
CA TYR A 5 6.95 8.72 -9.78
C TYR A 5 6.07 7.68 -10.48
N PRO A 6 6.65 6.59 -11.05
CA PRO A 6 5.87 5.46 -11.57
C PRO A 6 5.24 4.65 -10.43
N TYR A 7 3.92 4.73 -10.31
CA TYR A 7 3.11 3.83 -9.49
C TYR A 7 2.74 2.60 -10.30
N TYR A 8 3.23 1.43 -9.88
CA TYR A 8 2.91 0.14 -10.46
C TYR A 8 1.49 -0.31 -10.09
N LEU A 9 0.83 -0.97 -11.03
CA LEU A 9 -0.56 -1.39 -10.96
C LEU A 9 -0.72 -2.92 -11.15
N GLY A 10 0.37 -3.66 -10.99
CA GLY A 10 0.38 -5.12 -10.92
C GLY A 10 -0.36 -5.59 -9.67
N GLY A 11 -1.06 -6.72 -9.79
CA GLY A 11 -1.93 -7.24 -8.73
C GLY A 11 -1.74 -8.72 -8.48
N SER A 12 -2.54 -9.22 -7.54
CA SER A 12 -2.63 -10.65 -7.24
C SER A 12 -4.08 -11.04 -7.00
N SER A 13 -4.41 -12.30 -7.24
CA SER A 13 -5.73 -12.86 -6.94
C SER A 13 -5.89 -13.22 -5.45
N PHE A 14 -4.79 -13.24 -4.70
CA PHE A 14 -4.73 -13.55 -3.27
C PHE A 14 -3.94 -12.48 -2.51
N VAL A 15 -4.10 -12.46 -1.19
CA VAL A 15 -3.27 -11.59 -0.32
C VAL A 15 -1.84 -12.12 -0.37
N PRO A 16 -0.85 -11.30 -0.75
CA PRO A 16 0.56 -11.70 -0.76
C PRO A 16 1.02 -12.19 0.62
N SER A 17 1.91 -13.19 0.65
CA SER A 17 2.29 -13.85 1.89
C SER A 17 3.27 -13.01 2.74
N THR A 18 4.26 -12.38 2.12
CA THR A 18 5.29 -11.55 2.77
C THR A 18 5.38 -10.17 2.13
N LYS A 19 6.07 -9.24 2.80
CA LYS A 19 6.32 -7.88 2.28
C LYS A 19 7.11 -7.89 0.95
N GLU A 20 8.05 -8.81 0.78
CA GLU A 20 8.82 -9.02 -0.46
C GLU A 20 7.95 -9.60 -1.58
N ASN A 21 7.06 -10.55 -1.23
CA ASN A 21 6.11 -11.10 -2.18
C ASN A 21 5.12 -10.03 -2.64
N ALA A 22 4.60 -9.20 -1.72
CA ALA A 22 3.76 -8.05 -2.03
C ALA A 22 4.46 -7.09 -3.00
N TYR A 23 5.69 -6.68 -2.67
CA TYR A 23 6.48 -5.78 -3.50
C TYR A 23 6.70 -6.32 -4.93
N SER A 24 6.93 -7.63 -5.03
CA SER A 24 7.14 -8.33 -6.30
C SER A 24 5.87 -8.39 -7.15
N VAL A 25 4.70 -8.68 -6.55
CA VAL A 25 3.43 -8.73 -7.31
C VAL A 25 2.98 -7.36 -7.78
N GLU A 26 3.23 -6.31 -6.99
CA GLU A 26 2.87 -4.93 -7.34
C GLU A 26 3.59 -4.45 -8.61
N ARG A 27 4.85 -4.89 -8.78
CA ARG A 27 5.68 -4.66 -9.97
C ARG A 27 5.53 -5.72 -11.05
N GLY A 28 4.67 -6.71 -10.81
CA GLY A 28 4.41 -7.79 -11.73
C GLY A 28 3.57 -7.34 -12.92
N THR A 29 3.53 -8.19 -13.93
CA THR A 29 2.68 -8.02 -15.13
C THR A 29 1.36 -8.79 -15.03
N GLU A 30 0.99 -9.23 -13.83
CA GLU A 30 -0.31 -9.85 -13.60
C GLU A 30 -1.35 -8.74 -13.41
N ILE A 31 -2.24 -8.61 -14.40
CA ILE A 31 -3.33 -7.62 -14.41
C ILE A 31 -4.66 -8.32 -14.65
N PHE A 32 -5.73 -7.71 -14.15
CA PHE A 32 -7.09 -8.16 -14.42
C PHE A 32 -7.37 -8.24 -15.92
N GLN A 33 -7.72 -9.45 -16.36
CA GLN A 33 -8.27 -9.70 -17.69
C GLN A 33 -9.79 -9.68 -17.58
N CYS A 34 -10.44 -8.81 -18.37
CA CYS A 34 -11.90 -8.78 -18.42
C CYS A 34 -12.44 -10.11 -18.94
N SER A 35 -13.55 -10.56 -18.35
CA SER A 35 -14.26 -11.75 -18.82
C SER A 35 -14.68 -11.56 -20.29
N SER A 36 -14.55 -12.61 -21.10
CA SER A 36 -14.88 -12.71 -22.54
C SER A 36 -13.91 -12.04 -23.52
N GLY A 37 -12.78 -12.71 -23.80
CA GLY A 37 -11.98 -12.53 -25.03
C GLY A 37 -11.43 -11.12 -25.31
N SER A 38 -11.61 -10.20 -24.36
CA SER A 38 -11.31 -8.78 -24.50
C SER A 38 -10.20 -8.45 -23.53
N THR A 39 -9.06 -8.01 -24.05
CA THR A 39 -8.06 -7.30 -23.25
C THR A 39 -8.69 -6.00 -22.76
N CYS A 40 -8.91 -5.86 -21.46
CA CYS A 40 -9.06 -4.55 -20.85
C CYS A 40 -7.65 -3.95 -20.75
N PRO A 41 -7.33 -2.87 -21.48
CA PRO A 41 -6.00 -2.27 -21.42
C PRO A 41 -5.88 -1.51 -20.10
N ARG A 42 -5.58 -2.23 -19.02
CA ARG A 42 -5.12 -1.64 -17.76
C ARG A 42 -3.63 -1.42 -17.90
N ALA A 43 -3.17 -0.19 -17.70
CA ALA A 43 -1.75 0.11 -17.66
C ALA A 43 -1.09 -0.63 -16.49
N TYR A 44 0.14 -1.13 -16.70
CA TYR A 44 0.95 -1.76 -15.65
C TYR A 44 1.57 -0.76 -14.68
N GLU A 45 1.65 0.50 -15.09
CA GLU A 45 2.10 1.62 -14.27
C GLU A 45 1.40 2.91 -14.71
N THR A 46 1.37 3.90 -13.81
CA THR A 46 1.05 5.29 -14.13
C THR A 46 2.09 6.21 -13.48
N LYS A 47 2.36 7.36 -14.09
CA LYS A 47 3.30 8.35 -13.54
C LYS A 47 2.53 9.52 -12.93
N GLU A 48 2.52 9.59 -11.61
CA GLU A 48 1.77 10.59 -10.84
C GLU A 48 2.63 11.25 -9.76
N TYR A 49 2.14 12.34 -9.17
CA TYR A 49 2.79 12.99 -8.02
C TYR A 49 2.31 12.46 -6.67
N ILE A 50 1.09 11.92 -6.65
CA ILE A 50 0.41 11.44 -5.45
C ILE A 50 -0.15 10.05 -5.76
N GLY A 51 0.08 9.13 -4.84
CA GLY A 51 -0.51 7.80 -4.86
C GLY A 51 -1.22 7.49 -3.55
N ILE A 52 -1.52 6.21 -3.36
CA ILE A 52 -1.99 5.63 -2.08
C ILE A 52 -1.09 4.43 -1.78
N PRO A 53 -0.99 3.96 -0.53
CA PRO A 53 0.00 2.96 -0.15
C PRO A 53 -0.19 1.61 -0.88
N TYR A 54 0.91 0.88 -0.94
CA TYR A 54 1.00 -0.50 -1.36
C TYR A 54 0.82 -1.46 -0.18
N ILE A 55 0.51 -2.73 -0.48
CA ILE A 55 0.50 -3.79 0.53
C ILE A 55 1.91 -3.95 1.10
N SER A 56 2.94 -3.84 0.27
CA SER A 56 4.33 -3.88 0.73
C SER A 56 4.65 -2.75 1.71
N ASP A 57 4.10 -1.55 1.51
CA ASP A 57 4.35 -0.40 2.40
C ASP A 57 3.90 -0.73 3.83
N TYR A 58 2.74 -1.37 3.98
CA TYR A 58 2.28 -1.86 5.28
C TYR A 58 3.22 -2.93 5.85
N GLY A 59 3.68 -3.86 5.02
CA GLY A 59 4.64 -4.88 5.44
C GLY A 59 5.98 -4.32 5.93
N TYR A 60 6.54 -3.34 5.23
CA TYR A 60 7.78 -2.66 5.62
C TYR A 60 7.58 -1.68 6.78
N ALA A 61 6.36 -1.22 7.01
CA ALA A 61 6.05 -0.33 8.12
C ALA A 61 5.98 -1.02 9.49
N ALA A 62 5.91 -2.35 9.50
CA ALA A 62 5.94 -3.14 10.72
C ALA A 62 7.35 -3.18 11.35
N ARG A 63 7.42 -3.33 12.68
CA ARG A 63 8.69 -3.50 13.43
C ARG A 63 9.46 -4.75 12.99
N GLU A 64 10.78 -4.76 13.23
CA GLU A 64 11.72 -5.81 12.80
C GLU A 64 11.36 -7.23 13.28
N ASN A 65 10.58 -7.41 14.34
CA ASN A 65 10.19 -8.73 14.83
C ASN A 65 9.01 -9.36 14.05
N CYS A 66 8.52 -8.71 13.00
CA CYS A 66 7.35 -9.14 12.22
C CYS A 66 7.70 -9.85 10.90
N GLU A 67 8.98 -10.07 10.63
CA GLU A 67 9.49 -10.59 9.36
C GLU A 67 9.12 -12.06 9.09
N VAL A 68 8.87 -12.83 10.14
CA VAL A 68 8.50 -14.25 10.04
C VAL A 68 7.01 -14.49 9.86
N SER A 69 6.18 -13.47 10.11
CA SER A 69 4.73 -13.58 10.07
C SER A 69 4.22 -13.34 8.65
N THR A 70 3.18 -14.06 8.26
CA THR A 70 2.50 -13.75 7.00
C THR A 70 1.71 -12.45 7.14
N LEU A 71 1.68 -11.64 6.08
CA LEU A 71 1.06 -10.30 6.11
C LEU A 71 -0.42 -10.35 6.53
N TRP A 72 -1.15 -11.37 6.10
CA TRP A 72 -2.57 -11.51 6.45
C TRP A 72 -2.78 -11.79 7.95
N GLN A 73 -1.76 -12.26 8.68
CA GLN A 73 -1.79 -12.55 10.12
C GLN A 73 -1.25 -11.39 10.98
N TYR A 74 -0.86 -10.25 10.40
CA TYR A 74 -0.32 -9.15 11.20
C TYR A 74 -1.31 -8.66 12.28
N GLY A 75 -2.60 -8.83 12.06
CA GLY A 75 -3.61 -8.51 13.07
C GLY A 75 -3.71 -9.47 14.25
N ASP A 76 -3.04 -10.63 14.21
CA ASP A 76 -2.88 -11.51 15.37
C ASP A 76 -1.84 -10.98 16.37
N ASN A 77 -1.03 -9.99 15.97
CA ASN A 77 0.06 -9.43 16.79
C ASN A 77 0.08 -7.90 16.71
N GLU A 78 -0.26 -7.23 17.81
CA GLU A 78 -0.30 -5.76 17.88
C GLU A 78 1.08 -5.12 17.61
N ASN A 79 2.19 -5.82 17.89
CA ASN A 79 3.54 -5.36 17.54
C ASN A 79 3.82 -5.36 16.03
N CYS A 80 2.99 -6.01 15.22
CA CYS A 80 3.07 -6.01 13.75
C CYS A 80 1.99 -5.19 13.08
N SER A 81 0.98 -4.78 13.86
CA SER A 81 -0.18 -4.01 13.42
C SER A 81 -0.27 -2.70 14.22
N ARG A 82 -1.29 -2.49 15.05
CA ARG A 82 -1.62 -1.15 15.59
C ARG A 82 -0.48 -0.45 16.35
N ASP A 83 0.26 -1.18 17.17
CA ASP A 83 1.25 -0.58 18.07
C ASP A 83 2.66 -0.56 17.48
N GLY A 84 2.90 -1.45 16.51
CA GLY A 84 4.21 -1.61 15.88
C GLY A 84 4.22 -1.42 14.37
N ASN A 85 3.20 -0.77 13.81
CA ASN A 85 3.18 -0.39 12.41
C ASN A 85 2.91 1.10 12.29
N TRP A 86 3.88 1.86 11.77
CA TRP A 86 3.75 3.32 11.69
C TRP A 86 2.77 3.78 10.59
N LEU A 87 2.36 2.89 9.69
CA LEU A 87 1.35 3.19 8.68
C LEU A 87 -0.08 3.02 9.23
N LEU A 88 -0.29 2.11 10.19
CA LEU A 88 -1.60 1.80 10.77
C LEU A 88 -1.85 2.58 12.07
N LEU A 89 -2.28 3.83 11.94
CA LEU A 89 -2.48 4.71 13.11
C LEU A 89 -3.79 4.41 13.88
N SER A 90 -4.95 4.39 13.20
CA SER A 90 -6.26 4.17 13.85
C SER A 90 -7.39 3.70 12.94
N ASP A 91 -7.19 3.74 11.63
CA ASP A 91 -8.22 3.51 10.64
C ASP A 91 -7.82 2.43 9.64
N ALA A 92 -8.81 1.76 9.07
CA ALA A 92 -8.61 0.87 7.93
C ALA A 92 -8.03 1.65 6.74
N LEU A 93 -7.18 1.02 5.94
CA LEU A 93 -6.52 1.65 4.79
C LEU A 93 -6.74 0.83 3.51
N CYS A 94 -6.99 1.51 2.40
CA CYS A 94 -7.04 0.86 1.10
C CYS A 94 -5.71 0.95 0.37
N PHE A 95 -5.41 -0.09 -0.40
CA PHE A 95 -4.18 -0.16 -1.18
C PHE A 95 -4.45 0.10 -2.66
N ILE A 96 -3.43 0.61 -3.34
CA ILE A 96 -3.43 0.72 -4.80
C ILE A 96 -3.32 -0.65 -5.48
N THR A 97 -2.73 -1.63 -4.79
CA THR A 97 -2.59 -3.02 -5.27
C THR A 97 -3.97 -3.58 -5.61
N PRO A 98 -4.25 -3.90 -6.89
CA PRO A 98 -5.55 -4.41 -7.30
C PRO A 98 -5.64 -5.92 -7.11
N ARG A 99 -6.88 -6.43 -7.09
CA ARG A 99 -7.13 -7.84 -7.37
C ARG A 99 -7.00 -8.15 -8.86
N SER A 100 -6.17 -9.13 -9.22
CA SER A 100 -5.95 -9.53 -10.62
C SER A 100 -7.07 -10.40 -11.19
N ASP A 101 -8.02 -10.87 -10.38
CA ASP A 101 -9.11 -11.77 -10.80
C ASP A 101 -10.51 -11.16 -10.62
N LEU A 102 -10.61 -10.01 -9.96
CA LEU A 102 -11.90 -9.34 -9.72
C LEU A 102 -11.74 -7.81 -9.63
N ALA A 103 -11.99 -7.12 -10.75
CA ALA A 103 -11.83 -5.66 -10.86
C ALA A 103 -12.68 -4.83 -9.88
N SER A 104 -13.81 -5.38 -9.40
CA SER A 104 -14.68 -4.69 -8.44
C SER A 104 -14.20 -4.82 -6.99
N SER A 105 -13.09 -5.52 -6.73
CA SER A 105 -12.57 -5.78 -5.39
C SER A 105 -11.21 -5.13 -5.15
N VAL A 106 -10.99 -4.67 -3.92
CA VAL A 106 -9.78 -4.00 -3.45
C VAL A 106 -9.18 -4.73 -2.26
N PHE A 107 -7.86 -4.68 -2.14
CA PHE A 107 -7.19 -5.04 -0.90
C PHE A 107 -7.23 -3.87 0.07
N HIS A 108 -7.43 -4.19 1.35
CA HIS A 108 -7.43 -3.21 2.42
C HIS A 108 -6.95 -3.82 3.73
N ILE A 109 -6.57 -2.97 4.68
CA ILE A 109 -6.27 -3.36 6.06
C ILE A 109 -7.49 -3.06 6.91
N TYR A 110 -7.92 -4.02 7.73
CA TYR A 110 -8.88 -3.78 8.80
C TYR A 110 -8.23 -3.01 9.95
N THR A 111 -9.01 -2.34 10.79
CA THR A 111 -8.46 -1.55 11.91
C THR A 111 -7.61 -2.39 12.87
N ASN A 112 -7.85 -3.70 12.95
CA ASN A 112 -7.05 -4.64 13.75
C ASN A 112 -5.80 -5.18 13.04
N GLY A 113 -5.49 -4.74 11.82
CA GLY A 113 -4.24 -5.06 11.13
C GLY A 113 -4.27 -6.29 10.23
N TYR A 114 -5.40 -6.97 10.09
CA TYR A 114 -5.54 -8.03 9.07
C TYR A 114 -5.67 -7.42 7.69
N ILE A 115 -5.06 -8.07 6.70
CA ILE A 115 -5.26 -7.70 5.30
C ILE A 115 -6.43 -8.50 4.75
N GLY A 116 -7.45 -7.78 4.31
CA GLY A 116 -8.66 -8.31 3.71
C GLY A 116 -8.78 -7.97 2.24
N ARG A 117 -9.88 -8.45 1.66
CA ARG A 117 -10.34 -8.08 0.33
C ARG A 117 -11.84 -7.96 0.34
N ASP A 118 -12.34 -6.84 -0.16
CA ASP A 118 -13.78 -6.56 -0.21
C ASP A 118 -14.14 -5.95 -1.56
N LEU A 119 -15.43 -5.91 -1.86
CA LEU A 119 -15.90 -5.09 -2.97
C LEU A 119 -15.57 -3.63 -2.68
N SER A 120 -15.05 -2.91 -3.67
CA SER A 120 -14.73 -1.48 -3.59
C SER A 120 -15.89 -0.63 -3.06
N THR A 121 -17.13 -1.01 -3.38
CA THR A 121 -18.35 -0.34 -2.90
C THR A 121 -18.69 -0.61 -1.44
N LYS A 122 -18.03 -1.59 -0.81
CA LYS A 122 -18.24 -2.00 0.59
C LYS A 122 -17.04 -1.77 1.48
N ALA A 123 -15.85 -1.59 0.91
CA ALA A 123 -14.63 -1.36 1.67
C ALA A 123 -14.74 -0.06 2.49
N GLN A 124 -14.77 -0.19 3.82
CA GLN A 124 -14.80 0.93 4.76
C GLN A 124 -13.38 1.32 5.16
N CYS A 125 -12.59 1.76 4.19
CA CYS A 125 -11.19 2.13 4.36
C CYS A 125 -11.00 3.63 4.11
N ARG A 126 -9.97 4.21 4.72
CA ARG A 126 -9.50 5.56 4.41
C ARG A 126 -8.46 5.52 3.31
N VAL A 127 -8.32 6.67 2.66
CA VAL A 127 -7.25 6.94 1.72
C VAL A 127 -6.15 7.69 2.47
N ALA A 128 -4.94 7.12 2.47
CA ALA A 128 -3.73 7.78 2.96
C ALA A 128 -2.89 8.17 1.73
N PRO A 129 -2.85 9.46 1.34
CA PRO A 129 -2.02 9.88 0.22
C PRO A 129 -0.54 9.64 0.50
N VAL A 130 0.19 9.05 -0.45
CA VAL A 130 1.64 8.89 -0.40
C VAL A 130 2.31 9.72 -1.48
N LEU A 131 3.47 10.27 -1.16
CA LEU A 131 4.26 11.13 -2.03
C LEU A 131 5.64 10.52 -2.21
N TYR A 132 6.17 10.60 -3.44
CA TYR A 132 7.57 10.30 -3.67
C TYR A 132 8.35 11.62 -3.64
N LEU A 133 9.44 11.67 -2.87
CA LEU A 133 10.33 12.83 -2.85
C LEU A 133 11.48 12.59 -3.84
N GLU A 134 11.97 13.66 -4.47
CA GLU A 134 13.19 13.58 -5.26
C GLU A 134 14.38 13.10 -4.38
N GLU A 135 15.33 12.39 -4.97
CA GLU A 135 16.45 11.75 -4.23
C GLU A 135 17.30 12.76 -3.43
N GLN A 136 17.43 13.99 -3.92
CA GLN A 136 18.25 15.03 -3.29
C GLN A 136 17.57 15.65 -2.06
N VAL A 137 16.32 15.29 -1.78
CA VAL A 137 15.48 15.96 -0.80
C VAL A 137 15.79 15.45 0.59
N ARG A 138 16.07 16.38 1.50
CA ARG A 138 16.42 16.06 2.88
C ARG A 138 15.53 16.81 3.84
N ILE A 139 15.15 16.15 4.93
CA ILE A 139 14.51 16.82 6.08
C ILE A 139 15.60 17.62 6.78
N VAL A 140 15.43 18.94 6.86
CA VAL A 140 16.37 19.84 7.53
C VAL A 140 15.90 20.24 8.92
N SER A 141 14.59 20.19 9.16
CA SER A 141 14.00 20.45 10.47
C SER A 141 12.55 19.97 10.51
N GLY A 142 11.91 20.09 11.68
CA GLY A 142 10.54 19.63 11.91
C GLY A 142 10.49 18.19 12.41
N ASP A 143 9.41 17.85 13.10
CA ASP A 143 9.12 16.51 13.62
C ASP A 143 7.88 15.88 12.98
N GLY A 144 7.20 16.59 12.09
CA GLY A 144 6.02 16.10 11.37
C GLY A 144 4.70 16.33 12.12
N THR A 145 4.71 16.98 13.28
CA THR A 145 3.49 17.40 13.97
C THR A 145 2.83 18.59 13.28
N ILE A 146 1.54 18.83 13.54
CA ILE A 146 0.82 19.98 12.98
C ILE A 146 1.42 21.32 13.42
N GLN A 147 2.08 21.38 14.59
CA GLN A 147 2.77 22.57 15.07
C GLN A 147 4.20 22.69 14.54
N ASN A 148 4.83 21.59 14.12
CA ASN A 148 6.22 21.55 13.68
C ASN A 148 6.40 20.62 12.46
N PRO A 149 5.78 20.99 11.31
CA PRO A 149 5.82 20.16 10.11
C PRO A 149 7.24 20.00 9.57
N TYR A 150 7.50 18.90 8.86
CA TYR A 150 8.80 18.68 8.21
C TYR A 150 9.11 19.80 7.21
N ILE A 151 10.32 20.33 7.33
CA ILE A 151 10.90 21.28 6.38
C ILE A 151 11.93 20.53 5.55
N PHE A 152 11.85 20.73 4.23
CA PHE A 152 12.70 20.04 3.28
C PHE A 152 13.61 21.03 2.55
N GLU A 153 14.84 20.60 2.28
CA GLU A 153 15.72 21.23 1.29
C GLU A 153 16.01 20.27 0.13
N LYS A 154 16.64 20.76 -0.93
CA LYS A 154 17.11 19.99 -2.08
C LYS A 154 18.61 20.13 -2.21
#